data_AF-A0A174HCN2-F1
#
_entry.id   AF-A0A174HCN2-F1
#
_cell.length_a   1.000
_cell.length_b   1.000
_cell.length_c   1.000
_cell.angle_alpha   90.00
_cell.angle_beta   90.00
_cell.angle_gamma   90.00
#
_symmetry.space_group_name_H-M   'P 1'
#
loop_
_entity.id
_entity.type
_entity.pdbx_description
1 polymer ?
#
loop_
_entity_poly.entity_id
_entity_poly.type
_entity_poly.pdbx_seq_one_letter_code
_entity_poly.pdbx_strand_id
1 'polypeptide(L)'
;MTIPINKDPDTEYKNEFMFGYTLKEVLCVAAALLIIAGVTALVYFKFNIALNVGCYFGIPLAFPVIFLGFKEWYGMSITRFISELGYEKKTRELAFDADELEEYITPVTLRKK
;
A
#
# COMPACT_ATOMS: atom_id res chain seq x y z
N MET A 1 8.69 -34.25 11.95
CA MET A 1 8.01 -34.08 10.66
C MET A 1 7.28 -32.73 10.74
N THR A 2 7.75 -31.74 10.00
CA THR A 2 7.14 -30.40 9.99
C THR A 2 6.16 -30.37 8.84
N ILE A 3 4.86 -30.40 9.14
CA ILE A 3 3.83 -30.22 8.11
C ILE A 3 3.93 -28.74 7.68
N PRO A 4 4.27 -28.42 6.42
CA PRO A 4 4.22 -27.04 5.97
C PRO A 4 2.76 -26.60 6.09
N ILE A 5 2.48 -25.69 7.03
CA ILE A 5 1.20 -24.99 7.12
C ILE A 5 0.91 -24.45 5.70
N ASN A 6 -0.30 -24.72 5.20
CA ASN A 6 -0.79 -24.19 3.93
C ASN A 6 -0.42 -22.71 3.85
N LYS A 7 0.52 -22.35 2.98
CA LYS A 7 0.89 -20.96 2.78
C LYS A 7 -0.30 -20.28 2.13
N ASP A 8 -0.77 -19.19 2.73
CA ASP A 8 -1.91 -18.47 2.20
C ASP A 8 -1.58 -17.98 0.78
N PRO A 9 -2.34 -18.41 -0.25
CA PRO A 9 -2.03 -18.10 -1.64
C PRO A 9 -2.01 -16.59 -1.90
N ASP A 10 -2.76 -15.81 -1.11
CA ASP A 10 -2.80 -14.35 -1.17
C ASP A 10 -1.48 -13.67 -0.75
N THR A 11 -0.60 -14.39 -0.05
CA THR A 11 0.72 -13.90 0.38
C THR A 11 1.85 -14.36 -0.53
N GLU A 12 1.68 -15.50 -1.22
CA GLU A 12 2.71 -16.09 -2.08
C GLU A 12 2.58 -15.63 -3.54
N TYR A 13 1.36 -15.30 -4.00
CA TYR A 13 1.11 -14.83 -5.36
C TYR A 13 0.67 -13.37 -5.37
N LYS A 14 1.55 -12.51 -5.90
CA LYS A 14 1.22 -11.11 -6.17
C LYS A 14 0.03 -11.08 -7.13
N ASN A 15 -1.00 -10.30 -6.79
CA ASN A 15 -2.14 -10.08 -7.69
C ASN A 15 -1.69 -9.21 -8.87
N GLU A 16 -1.08 -9.85 -9.87
CA GLU A 16 -0.60 -9.22 -11.09
C GLU A 16 -1.80 -8.81 -11.95
N PHE A 17 -1.86 -7.53 -12.33
CA PHE A 17 -2.87 -7.00 -13.21
C PHE A 17 -2.30 -6.77 -14.61
N MET A 18 -1.13 -6.14 -14.70
CA MET A 18 -0.52 -5.81 -15.99
C MET A 18 1.00 -5.71 -15.87
N PHE A 19 1.74 -6.34 -16.80
CA PHE A 19 3.21 -6.31 -16.85
C PHE A 19 3.91 -6.70 -15.53
N GLY A 20 3.33 -7.62 -14.75
CA GLY A 20 3.87 -8.03 -13.44
C GLY A 20 3.65 -7.00 -12.31
N TYR A 21 2.91 -5.91 -12.59
CA TYR A 21 2.50 -4.94 -11.60
C TYR A 21 1.09 -5.24 -11.08
N THR A 22 0.89 -4.99 -9.80
CA THR A 22 -0.43 -4.93 -9.17
C THR A 22 -1.20 -3.71 -9.67
N LEU A 23 -2.53 -3.78 -9.62
CA LEU A 23 -3.40 -2.67 -10.03
C LEU A 23 -3.06 -1.36 -9.30
N LYS A 24 -2.67 -1.44 -8.02
CA LYS A 24 -2.24 -0.28 -7.23
C LYS A 24 -0.99 0.38 -7.79
N GLU A 25 0.03 -0.42 -8.13
CA GLU A 25 1.26 0.06 -8.75
C GLU A 25 0.98 0.69 -10.12
N VAL A 26 0.13 0.06 -10.94
CA VAL A 26 -0.27 0.59 -12.26
C VAL A 26 -0.95 1.95 -12.13
N LEU A 27 -1.91 2.10 -11.21
CA LEU A 27 -2.55 3.38 -10.93
C LEU A 27 -1.56 4.43 -10.42
N CYS A 28 -0.60 4.01 -9.60
CA CYS A 28 0.43 4.89 -9.08
C CYS A 28 1.36 5.42 -10.18
N VAL A 29 1.79 4.55 -11.10
CA VAL A 29 2.58 4.94 -12.27
C VAL A 29 1.78 5.88 -13.17
N ALA A 30 0.50 5.59 -13.42
CA ALA A 30 -0.37 6.47 -14.20
C ALA A 30 -0.48 7.87 -13.56
N ALA A 31 -0.69 7.94 -12.24
CA ALA A 31 -0.73 9.21 -11.52
C ALA A 31 0.61 9.97 -11.58
N ALA A 32 1.74 9.27 -11.44
CA ALA A 32 3.06 9.85 -11.55
C ALA A 32 3.32 10.47 -12.94
N LEU A 33 2.92 9.77 -14.01
CA LEU A 33 3.02 10.28 -15.38
C LEU A 33 2.17 11.54 -15.59
N LEU A 34 0.96 11.57 -15.05
CA LEU A 34 0.08 12.75 -15.12
C LEU A 34 0.71 13.96 -14.41
N ILE A 35 1.37 13.76 -13.27
CA ILE A 35 2.06 14.83 -12.54
C ILE A 35 3.22 15.37 -13.38
N ILE A 36 4.05 14.49 -13.95
CA ILE A 36 5.18 14.91 -14.77
C ILE A 36 4.68 15.68 -16.01
N ALA A 37 3.66 15.16 -16.70
CA ALA A 37 3.03 15.81 -17.86
C ALA A 37 2.40 17.17 -17.50
N GLY A 38 1.73 17.26 -16.35
CA GLY A 38 1.14 18.50 -15.87
C GLY A 38 2.18 19.57 -15.53
N VAL A 39 3.23 19.19 -14.81
CA VAL A 39 4.33 20.10 -14.42
C VAL A 39 5.10 20.56 -15.66
N THR A 40 5.46 19.65 -16.57
CA THR A 40 6.11 19.99 -17.84
C THR A 40 5.28 20.96 -18.68
N ALA A 41 3.97 20.69 -18.84
CA ALA A 41 3.09 21.58 -19.59
C ALA A 41 3.00 22.97 -18.94
N LEU A 42 2.84 23.04 -17.61
CA LEU A 42 2.77 24.31 -16.88
C LEU A 42 4.05 25.13 -17.06
N VAL A 43 5.21 24.48 -16.91
CA VAL A 43 6.53 25.10 -17.07
C VAL A 43 6.73 25.61 -18.51
N TYR A 44 6.32 24.83 -19.51
CA TYR A 44 6.37 25.23 -20.91
C TYR A 44 5.49 26.45 -21.19
N PHE A 45 4.22 26.43 -20.79
CA PHE A 45 3.28 27.52 -21.10
C PHE A 45 3.57 28.81 -20.32
N LYS A 46 4.02 28.74 -19.07
CA LYS A 46 4.30 29.94 -18.26
C LYS A 46 5.69 30.53 -18.46
N PHE A 47 6.70 29.68 -18.63
CA PHE A 47 8.10 30.12 -18.60
C PHE A 47 8.82 29.94 -19.95
N ASN A 48 8.16 29.36 -20.97
CA ASN A 48 8.77 29.03 -22.28
C ASN A 48 10.05 28.20 -22.16
N ILE A 49 10.15 27.40 -21.10
CA ILE A 49 11.28 26.49 -20.87
C ILE A 49 11.08 25.25 -21.74
N ALA A 50 12.16 24.75 -22.34
CA ALA A 50 12.14 23.55 -23.16
C ALA A 50 11.58 22.33 -22.42
N LEU A 51 10.76 21.52 -23.10
CA LEU A 51 10.09 20.34 -22.53
C LEU A 51 11.05 19.37 -21.85
N ASN A 52 12.25 19.19 -22.42
CA ASN A 52 13.30 18.34 -21.84
C ASN A 52 13.67 18.80 -20.42
N VAL A 53 13.90 20.10 -20.24
CA VAL A 53 14.23 20.69 -18.94
C VAL A 53 13.02 20.65 -18.00
N GLY A 54 11.82 20.88 -18.52
CA GLY A 54 10.56 20.77 -17.77
C GLY A 54 10.36 19.40 -17.12
N CYS A 55 10.81 18.32 -17.76
CA CYS A 55 10.61 16.96 -17.28
C CYS A 55 11.34 16.72 -15.95
N TYR A 56 12.55 17.29 -15.81
CA TYR A 56 13.32 17.20 -14.57
C TYR A 56 12.64 17.88 -13.38
N PHE A 57 11.79 18.88 -13.60
CA PHE A 57 10.99 19.48 -12.52
C PHE A 57 9.84 18.59 -12.06
N GLY A 58 9.32 17.73 -12.94
CA GLY A 58 8.25 16.77 -12.60
C GLY A 58 8.74 15.60 -11.75
N ILE A 59 9.99 15.18 -11.92
CA ILE A 59 10.56 13.98 -11.26
C ILE A 59 10.52 14.09 -9.71
N PRO A 60 10.97 15.19 -9.08
CA PRO A 60 10.89 15.33 -7.61
C PRO A 60 9.47 15.30 -7.07
N LEU A 61 8.48 15.78 -7.83
CA LEU A 61 7.07 15.75 -7.44
C LEU A 61 6.45 14.36 -7.62
N ALA A 62 6.85 13.63 -8.65
CA ALA A 62 6.35 12.27 -8.91
C ALA A 62 6.95 11.23 -7.95
N PHE A 63 8.18 11.45 -7.48
CA PHE A 63 8.89 10.55 -6.57
C PHE A 63 8.09 10.12 -5.32
N PRO A 64 7.50 11.02 -4.51
CA PRO A 64 6.72 10.61 -3.34
C PRO A 64 5.49 9.77 -3.70
N VAL A 65 4.87 10.03 -4.84
CA VAL A 65 3.71 9.26 -5.31
C VAL A 65 4.13 7.83 -5.61
N ILE A 66 5.18 7.65 -6.41
CA ILE A 66 5.74 6.33 -6.74
C ILE A 66 6.17 5.60 -5.47
N PHE A 67 6.90 6.28 -4.58
CA PHE A 67 7.35 5.69 -3.33
C PHE A 67 6.20 5.16 -2.47
N LEU A 68 5.10 5.90 -2.37
CA LEU A 68 3.91 5.47 -1.63
C LEU A 68 3.17 4.30 -2.28
N GLY A 69 3.16 4.23 -3.61
CA GLY A 69 2.46 3.15 -4.33
C GLY A 69 3.23 1.83 -4.37
N PHE A 70 4.56 1.87 -4.35
CA PHE A 70 5.41 0.68 -4.44
C PHE A 70 5.92 0.18 -3.09
N LYS A 71 5.93 1.02 -2.05
CA LYS A 71 6.47 0.61 -0.75
C LYS A 71 5.47 -0.26 0.00
N GLU A 72 5.77 -1.56 0.06
CA GLU A 72 5.11 -2.51 0.93
C GLU A 72 5.78 -2.50 2.31
N TRP A 73 4.99 -2.36 3.37
CA TRP A 73 5.46 -2.47 4.75
C TRP A 73 4.95 -3.79 5.33
N TYR A 74 5.84 -4.65 5.81
CA TYR A 74 5.49 -5.97 6.37
C TYR A 74 4.66 -6.86 5.43
N GLY A 75 4.84 -6.75 4.11
CA GLY A 75 4.05 -7.48 3.11
C GLY A 75 2.63 -6.92 2.90
N MET A 76 2.36 -5.71 3.39
CA MET A 76 1.06 -5.04 3.24
C MET A 76 1.23 -3.65 2.64
N SER A 77 0.27 -3.24 1.80
CA SER A 77 0.21 -1.86 1.31
C SER A 77 -0.03 -0.89 2.48
N ILE A 78 0.60 0.28 2.46
CA ILE A 78 0.52 1.31 3.52
C ILE A 78 -0.93 1.63 3.91
N THR A 79 -1.86 1.68 2.94
CA THR A 79 -3.28 1.94 3.20
C THR A 79 -3.94 0.85 4.06
N ARG A 80 -3.60 -0.41 3.81
CA ARG A 80 -4.07 -1.56 4.58
C ARG A 80 -3.49 -1.53 6.00
N PHE A 81 -2.20 -1.21 6.11
CA PHE A 81 -1.54 -1.03 7.40
C PHE A 81 -2.19 0.08 8.25
N ILE A 82 -2.53 1.22 7.65
CA ILE A 82 -3.25 2.30 8.36
C ILE A 82 -4.64 1.85 8.80
N SER A 83 -5.36 1.12 7.94
CA SER A 83 -6.66 0.55 8.28
C SER A 83 -6.55 -0.38 9.49
N GLU A 84 -5.59 -1.30 9.48
CA GLU A 84 -5.35 -2.26 10.57
C GLU A 84 -4.96 -1.57 11.88
N LEU A 85 -4.12 -0.51 11.83
CA LEU A 85 -3.85 0.34 12.99
C LEU A 85 -5.11 1.00 13.56
N GLY A 86 -6.05 1.39 12.68
CA GLY A 86 -7.35 1.92 13.07
C GLY A 86 -8.23 0.86 13.73
N TYR A 87 -8.27 -0.34 13.16
CA TYR A 87 -8.97 -1.49 13.74
C TYR A 87 -8.42 -1.86 15.11
N GLU A 88 -7.09 -1.98 15.26
CA GLU A 88 -6.43 -2.28 16.55
C GLU A 88 -6.81 -1.27 17.63
N LYS A 89 -6.82 0.02 17.29
CA LYS A 89 -7.25 1.06 18.23
C LYS A 89 -8.72 0.93 18.63
N LYS A 90 -9.58 0.50 17.70
CA LYS A 90 -11.03 0.33 17.94
C LYS A 90 -11.34 -0.92 18.75
N THR A 91 -10.57 -2.00 18.59
CA THR A 91 -10.70 -3.24 19.37
C THR A 91 -9.78 -3.29 20.59
N ARG A 92 -9.09 -2.20 20.91
CA ARG A 92 -8.24 -2.11 22.12
C ARG A 92 -9.04 -2.18 23.42
N GLU A 93 -10.31 -1.84 23.35
CA GLU A 93 -11.28 -1.99 24.44
C GLU A 93 -12.27 -3.10 24.05
N LEU A 94 -11.82 -4.36 24.02
CA LEU A 94 -12.75 -5.46 24.21
C LEU A 94 -13.15 -5.41 25.69
N ALA A 95 -14.26 -4.71 25.99
CA ALA A 95 -14.98 -4.95 27.23
C ALA A 95 -15.38 -6.42 27.21
N PHE A 96 -14.71 -7.22 28.04
CA PHE A 96 -15.08 -8.60 28.31
C PHE A 96 -16.43 -8.57 29.06
N ASP A 97 -17.51 -8.56 28.29
CA ASP A 97 -18.86 -8.76 28.82
C ASP A 97 -19.05 -10.27 28.94
N ALA A 98 -18.46 -10.84 30.00
CA ALA A 98 -18.74 -12.21 30.38
C ALA A 98 -20.12 -12.25 31.01
N ASP A 99 -21.13 -12.39 30.15
CA ASP A 99 -22.20 -13.31 30.49
C ASP A 99 -21.66 -14.70 30.15
N GLU A 100 -21.59 -15.53 31.19
CA GLU A 100 -20.98 -16.85 31.22
C GLU A 100 -21.39 -17.69 29.99
N LEU A 101 -20.44 -17.93 29.08
CA LEU A 101 -20.57 -18.95 28.05
C LEU A 101 -19.39 -19.90 28.13
N GLU A 102 -19.72 -21.17 28.34
CA GLU A 102 -18.79 -22.28 28.47
C GLU A 102 -17.72 -22.29 27.37
N GLU A 103 -16.49 -22.12 27.82
CA GLU A 103 -15.23 -22.65 27.29
C GLU A 103 -15.28 -23.26 25.87
N TYR A 104 -15.07 -22.43 24.85
CA TYR A 104 -14.40 -22.87 23.62
C TYR A 104 -13.31 -21.89 23.22
N ILE A 105 -12.11 -22.18 23.75
CA ILE A 105 -10.89 -21.40 23.55
C ILE A 105 -10.44 -21.59 22.09
N THR A 106 -10.85 -20.68 21.21
CA THR A 106 -10.10 -20.46 19.96
C THR A 106 -9.04 -19.40 20.27
N PRO A 107 -7.74 -19.73 20.18
CA PRO A 107 -6.69 -18.80 20.57
C PRO A 107 -6.67 -17.61 19.60
N VAL A 108 -6.93 -16.44 20.15
CA VAL A 108 -6.63 -15.15 19.51
C VAL A 108 -5.12 -15.10 19.28
N THR A 109 -4.71 -15.02 18.02
CA THR A 109 -3.30 -15.07 17.62
C THR A 109 -2.58 -13.78 18.03
N LEU A 110 -1.79 -13.85 19.10
CA LEU A 110 -0.67 -12.92 19.29
C LEU A 110 0.47 -13.37 18.37
N ARG A 111 0.71 -12.60 17.31
CA ARG A 111 1.82 -12.80 16.37
C ARG A 111 3.14 -12.86 17.17
N LYS A 112 3.82 -14.01 17.11
CA LYS A 112 5.11 -14.27 17.76
C LYS A 112 6.24 -13.49 17.07
N LYS A 113 7.24 -13.09 17.89
CA LYS A 113 8.51 -12.44 17.55
C LYS A 113 9.20 -13.01 16.31
#